data_AF-A0A9D5ZID9-F1
#
_entry.id   AF-A0A9D5ZID9-F1
#
_cell.length_a   1.000
_cell.length_b   1.000
_cell.length_c   1.000
_cell.angle_alpha   90.00
_cell.angle_beta   90.00
_cell.angle_gamma   90.00
#
_symmetry.space_group_name_H-M   'P 1'
#
loop_
_entity.id
_entity.type
_entity.pdbx_description
1 polymer ?
#
loop_
_entity_poly.entity_id
_entity_poly.type
_entity_poly.pdbx_seq_one_letter_code
_entity_poly.pdbx_strand_id
1 'polypeptide(L)'
;MKFRETLDALHVEDPSDYTYSLGFATLFAMEGAWPVANIQAKRAYYIAERLDSELITGREAAYMRAITVRRSADHVTDLLRVRHHLNTARACLLLDLNRTSAPPTTTTALRFDAEDLALNVSAHMFHIFWGEAIPPELNVPPLEETENLLKRLTNSLTSGYPTENKLILQHVERKLITNLLMAVLLRQKEAPAPINPVEYQPWVRRLQENIDRKIMETFFVRETFLVHAILLAARCWTTENKSERKTSSQELARMLAESSIADKFRSMMPFDRQRFNYLRDFVLNLPPPGQ
;
A
#
# COMPACT_ATOMS: atom_id res chain seq x y z
N MET A 1 -1.86 9.52 -29.75
CA MET A 1 -2.87 10.48 -30.25
C MET A 1 -4.03 10.67 -29.27
N LYS A 2 -4.71 9.61 -28.80
CA LYS A 2 -5.84 9.71 -27.83
C LYS A 2 -5.56 10.37 -26.47
N PHE A 3 -4.32 10.36 -25.99
CA PHE A 3 -3.98 10.80 -24.63
C PHE A 3 -3.83 12.32 -24.47
N ARG A 4 -3.32 12.99 -25.51
CA ARG A 4 -3.24 14.46 -25.54
C ARG A 4 -4.64 15.07 -25.57
N GLU A 5 -5.55 14.44 -26.34
CA GLU A 5 -6.96 14.80 -26.38
C GLU A 5 -7.66 14.65 -25.01
N THR A 6 -7.33 13.62 -24.21
CA THR A 6 -7.86 13.48 -22.84
C THR A 6 -7.31 14.53 -21.89
N LEU A 7 -6.02 14.86 -21.97
CA LEU A 7 -5.41 15.89 -21.13
C LEU A 7 -5.87 17.29 -21.50
N ASP A 8 -6.01 17.57 -22.79
CA ASP A 8 -6.55 18.84 -23.30
C ASP A 8 -8.03 18.98 -22.90
N ALA A 9 -8.81 17.89 -22.89
CA ALA A 9 -10.17 17.88 -22.37
C ALA A 9 -10.24 18.16 -20.86
N LEU A 10 -9.34 17.57 -20.06
CA LEU A 10 -9.25 17.84 -18.62
C LEU A 10 -8.90 19.31 -18.32
N HIS A 11 -8.07 19.94 -19.15
CA HIS A 11 -7.73 21.37 -19.00
C HIS A 11 -8.91 22.29 -19.35
N VAL A 12 -9.82 21.86 -20.24
CA VAL A 12 -11.07 22.57 -20.54
C VAL A 12 -12.08 22.45 -19.39
N GLU A 13 -12.17 21.28 -18.75
CA GLU A 13 -13.08 21.03 -17.62
C GLU A 13 -12.59 21.63 -16.30
N ASP A 14 -11.27 21.66 -16.08
CA ASP A 14 -10.63 22.25 -14.91
C ASP A 14 -9.48 23.20 -15.34
N PRO A 15 -9.79 24.48 -15.61
CA PRO A 15 -8.79 25.46 -16.02
C PRO A 15 -7.81 25.85 -14.91
N SER A 16 -7.97 25.33 -13.69
CA SER A 16 -7.03 25.58 -12.58
C SER A 16 -5.75 24.76 -12.65
N ASP A 17 -5.67 23.78 -13.55
CA ASP A 17 -4.62 22.77 -13.64
C ASP A 17 -4.51 21.82 -12.43
N TYR A 18 -5.45 21.87 -11.48
CA TYR A 18 -5.46 20.95 -10.34
C TYR A 18 -5.61 19.50 -10.80
N THR A 19 -6.68 19.22 -11.56
CA THR A 19 -7.02 17.87 -12.04
C THR A 19 -5.95 17.37 -13.01
N TYR A 20 -5.42 18.25 -13.85
CA TYR A 20 -4.28 17.97 -14.71
C TYR A 20 -3.07 17.50 -13.89
N SER A 21 -2.66 18.27 -12.89
CA SER A 21 -1.50 17.95 -12.04
C SER A 21 -1.71 16.65 -11.26
N LEU A 22 -2.91 16.41 -10.72
CA LEU A 22 -3.23 15.19 -9.98
C LEU A 22 -3.30 13.95 -10.91
N GLY A 23 -3.82 14.12 -12.12
CA GLY A 23 -3.81 13.09 -13.17
C GLY A 23 -2.40 12.67 -13.53
N PHE A 24 -1.50 13.63 -13.78
CA PHE A 24 -0.08 13.33 -14.02
C PHE A 24 0.62 12.69 -12.82
N ALA A 25 0.32 13.13 -11.60
CA ALA A 25 0.85 12.48 -10.41
C ALA A 25 0.50 10.99 -10.38
N THR A 26 -0.76 10.66 -10.69
CA THR A 26 -1.25 9.28 -10.75
C THR A 26 -0.54 8.47 -11.84
N LEU A 27 -0.37 9.04 -13.04
CA LEU A 27 0.29 8.37 -14.15
C LEU A 27 1.76 8.07 -13.86
N PHE A 28 2.51 9.05 -13.36
CA PHE A 28 3.91 8.83 -12.99
C PHE A 28 4.04 7.80 -11.86
N ALA A 29 3.09 7.77 -10.92
CA ALA A 29 3.06 6.74 -9.88
C ALA A 29 2.78 5.34 -10.44
N MET A 30 1.93 5.21 -11.47
CA MET A 30 1.70 3.92 -12.14
C MET A 30 2.95 3.38 -12.83
N GLU A 31 3.80 4.28 -13.33
CA GLU A 31 5.10 3.94 -13.92
C GLU A 31 6.24 3.81 -12.88
N GLY A 32 5.92 3.93 -11.58
CA GLY A 32 6.92 3.85 -10.51
C GLY A 32 7.87 5.06 -10.42
N ALA A 33 7.60 6.14 -11.14
CA ALA A 33 8.35 7.40 -11.10
C ALA A 33 7.93 8.26 -9.89
N TRP A 34 8.09 7.70 -8.68
CA TRP A 34 7.61 8.29 -7.42
C TRP A 34 8.07 9.73 -7.15
N PRO A 35 9.35 10.11 -7.40
CA PRO A 35 9.79 11.50 -7.20
C PRO A 35 9.06 12.48 -8.11
N VAL A 36 8.82 12.10 -9.39
CA VAL A 36 8.09 12.93 -10.35
C VAL A 36 6.62 13.03 -9.96
N ALA A 37 6.02 11.92 -9.55
CA ALA A 37 4.65 11.88 -9.03
C ALA A 37 4.47 12.81 -7.81
N ASN A 38 5.44 12.83 -6.88
CA ASN A 38 5.42 13.73 -5.73
C ASN A 38 5.50 15.20 -6.14
N ILE A 39 6.32 15.55 -7.13
CA ILE A 39 6.39 16.93 -7.67
C ILE A 39 5.02 17.37 -8.20
N GLN A 40 4.35 16.52 -8.96
CA GLN A 40 3.03 16.83 -9.52
C GLN A 40 1.95 16.89 -8.43
N ALA A 41 1.97 15.99 -7.44
CA ALA A 41 1.06 16.04 -6.31
C ALA A 41 1.27 17.30 -5.44
N LYS A 42 2.53 17.75 -5.28
CA LYS A 42 2.86 19.02 -4.62
C LYS A 42 2.31 20.23 -5.39
N ARG A 43 2.41 20.23 -6.72
CA ARG A 43 1.81 21.28 -7.56
C ARG A 43 0.30 21.31 -7.43
N ALA A 44 -0.37 20.14 -7.53
CA ALA A 44 -1.81 20.03 -7.33
C ALA A 44 -2.23 20.57 -5.95
N TYR A 45 -1.49 20.24 -4.88
CA TYR A 45 -1.79 20.76 -3.55
C TYR A 45 -1.62 22.29 -3.48
N TYR A 46 -0.53 22.83 -4.02
CA TYR A 46 -0.28 24.28 -4.06
C TYR A 46 -1.36 25.07 -4.81
N ILE A 47 -1.88 24.49 -5.90
CA ILE A 47 -3.00 25.02 -6.67
C ILE A 47 -4.26 25.01 -5.80
N ALA A 48 -4.59 23.87 -5.19
CA ALA A 48 -5.78 23.74 -4.33
C ALA A 48 -5.79 24.74 -3.16
N GLU A 49 -4.64 25.02 -2.54
CA GLU A 49 -4.54 26.02 -1.46
C GLU A 49 -4.86 27.46 -1.90
N ARG A 50 -4.74 27.75 -3.20
CA ARG A 50 -4.96 29.09 -3.78
C ARG A 50 -6.28 29.22 -4.51
N LEU A 51 -6.93 28.10 -4.78
CA LEU A 51 -8.25 28.09 -5.37
C LEU A 51 -9.28 28.37 -4.29
N ASP A 52 -10.14 29.35 -4.55
CA ASP A 52 -11.37 29.52 -3.80
C ASP A 52 -12.43 28.57 -4.39
N SER A 53 -12.29 27.27 -4.08
CA SER A 53 -13.18 26.21 -4.57
C SER A 53 -13.74 25.41 -3.41
N GLU A 54 -15.06 25.17 -3.45
CA GLU A 54 -15.74 24.27 -2.53
C GLU A 54 -15.47 22.79 -2.84
N LEU A 55 -15.17 22.47 -4.10
CA LEU A 55 -14.98 21.09 -4.59
C LEU A 55 -13.51 20.63 -4.53
N ILE A 56 -12.56 21.56 -4.58
CA ILE A 56 -11.12 21.29 -4.61
C ILE A 56 -10.49 21.78 -3.31
N THR A 57 -10.35 20.88 -2.34
CA THR A 57 -9.76 21.20 -1.02
C THR A 57 -8.31 20.74 -0.87
N GLY A 58 -7.75 20.10 -1.90
CA GLY A 58 -6.39 19.56 -1.88
C GLY A 58 -6.26 18.22 -1.13
N ARG A 59 -7.36 17.64 -0.65
CA ARG A 59 -7.39 16.34 0.05
C ARG A 59 -6.68 15.23 -0.72
N GLU A 60 -7.04 15.03 -1.98
CA GLU A 60 -6.46 13.98 -2.83
C GLU A 60 -4.98 14.24 -3.11
N ALA A 61 -4.61 15.50 -3.35
CA ALA A 61 -3.22 15.88 -3.57
C ALA A 61 -2.36 15.62 -2.33
N ALA A 62 -2.83 15.98 -1.13
CA ALA A 62 -2.14 15.70 0.12
C ALA A 62 -1.99 14.18 0.37
N TYR A 63 -3.04 13.40 0.11
CA TYR A 63 -2.97 11.94 0.22
C TYR A 63 -1.99 11.33 -0.79
N MET A 64 -1.98 11.81 -2.03
CA MET A 64 -1.04 11.37 -3.05
C MET A 64 0.41 11.72 -2.68
N ARG A 65 0.64 12.88 -2.04
CA ARG A 65 1.95 13.23 -1.49
C ARG A 65 2.39 12.26 -0.39
N ALA A 66 1.49 11.86 0.51
CA ALA A 66 1.83 10.87 1.54
C ALA A 66 2.32 9.56 0.91
N ILE A 67 1.58 9.02 -0.07
CA ILE A 67 1.94 7.79 -0.78
C ILE A 67 3.29 7.95 -1.49
N THR A 68 3.44 9.01 -2.28
CA THR A 68 4.64 9.21 -3.12
C THR A 68 5.89 9.45 -2.28
N VAL A 69 5.79 10.18 -1.16
CA VAL A 69 6.90 10.34 -0.22
C VAL A 69 7.27 9.00 0.41
N ARG A 70 6.29 8.20 0.88
CA ARG A 70 6.59 6.87 1.45
C ARG A 70 7.25 5.96 0.43
N ARG A 71 6.84 6.03 -0.84
CA ARG A 71 7.37 5.23 -1.96
C ARG A 71 8.70 5.73 -2.53
N SER A 72 9.18 6.88 -2.08
CA SER A 72 10.47 7.46 -2.46
C SER A 72 11.35 7.75 -1.25
N ALA A 73 11.00 7.23 -0.07
CA ALA A 73 11.80 7.40 1.13
C ALA A 73 13.09 6.58 0.98
N ASP A 74 14.22 7.25 1.22
CA ASP A 74 15.54 6.62 1.25
C ASP A 74 15.93 6.26 2.68
N HIS A 75 15.35 6.95 3.66
CA HIS A 75 15.58 6.77 5.09
C HIS A 75 14.27 6.72 5.88
N VAL A 76 14.30 6.10 7.06
CA VAL A 76 13.19 6.05 8.01
C VAL A 76 12.75 7.46 8.42
N THR A 77 13.69 8.42 8.50
CA THR A 77 13.39 9.82 8.86
C THR A 77 12.53 10.52 7.81
N ASP A 78 12.59 10.10 6.54
CA ASP A 78 11.73 10.66 5.49
C ASP A 78 10.24 10.35 5.73
N LEU A 79 9.95 9.27 6.48
CA LEU A 79 8.60 8.88 6.84
C LEU A 79 7.91 9.92 7.75
N LEU A 80 8.66 10.81 8.41
CA LEU A 80 8.07 11.90 9.22
C LEU A 80 7.20 12.81 8.34
N ARG A 81 7.62 13.04 7.10
CA ARG A 81 6.88 13.86 6.13
C ARG A 81 5.60 13.19 5.66
N VAL A 82 5.57 11.85 5.60
CA VAL A 82 4.38 11.09 5.20
C VAL A 82 3.25 11.35 6.19
N ARG A 83 3.51 11.25 7.50
CA ARG A 83 2.46 11.48 8.51
C ARG A 83 1.95 12.91 8.48
N HIS A 84 2.84 13.90 8.29
CA HIS A 84 2.43 15.28 8.08
C HIS A 84 1.46 15.42 6.91
N HIS A 85 1.73 14.78 5.77
CA HIS A 85 0.84 14.80 4.61
C HIS A 85 -0.48 14.05 4.83
N LEU A 86 -0.48 12.94 5.58
CA LEU A 86 -1.72 12.27 5.98
C LEU A 86 -2.59 13.14 6.89
N ASN A 87 -1.98 13.82 7.87
CA ASN A 87 -2.70 14.75 8.73
C ASN A 87 -3.26 15.94 7.96
N THR A 88 -2.51 16.43 6.96
CA THR A 88 -2.99 17.45 6.03
C THR A 88 -4.20 16.95 5.24
N ALA A 89 -4.15 15.73 4.68
CA ALA A 89 -5.28 15.13 3.96
C ALA A 89 -6.51 14.95 4.85
N ARG A 90 -6.32 14.56 6.12
CA ARG A 90 -7.40 14.47 7.12
C ARG A 90 -8.00 15.84 7.44
N ALA A 91 -7.18 16.87 7.57
CA ALA A 91 -7.66 18.24 7.79
C ALA A 91 -8.49 18.74 6.60
N CYS A 92 -8.03 18.50 5.36
CA CYS A 92 -8.81 18.80 4.16
C CYS A 92 -10.13 18.03 4.12
N LEU A 93 -10.15 16.75 4.53
CA LEU A 93 -11.40 16.00 4.66
C LEU A 93 -12.37 16.67 5.64
N LEU A 94 -11.92 17.12 6.81
CA LEU A 94 -12.78 17.84 7.76
C LEU A 94 -13.33 19.15 7.17
N LEU A 95 -12.56 19.85 6.35
CA LEU A 95 -13.05 21.02 5.61
C LEU A 95 -14.13 20.65 4.59
N ASP A 96 -13.97 19.55 3.85
CA ASP A 96 -15.02 19.04 2.95
C ASP A 96 -16.33 18.84 3.73
N LEU A 97 -16.26 18.22 4.91
CA LEU A 97 -17.45 17.92 5.73
C LEU A 97 -18.17 19.15 6.26
N ASN A 98 -17.42 20.20 6.55
CA ASN A 98 -18.01 21.46 6.99
C ASN A 98 -18.66 22.22 5.82
N ARG A 99 -18.26 21.95 4.57
CA ARG A 99 -18.74 22.63 3.36
C ARG A 99 -19.89 21.89 2.68
N THR A 100 -19.73 20.58 2.52
CA THR A 100 -20.77 19.71 1.99
C THR A 100 -21.55 19.15 3.16
N SER A 101 -22.84 19.47 3.31
CA SER A 101 -23.73 18.86 4.32
C SER A 101 -23.90 17.33 4.19
N ALA A 102 -23.07 16.67 3.37
CA ALA A 102 -22.99 15.24 3.20
C ALA A 102 -21.92 14.67 4.16
N PRO A 103 -22.25 13.61 4.92
CA PRO A 103 -21.25 12.92 5.74
C PRO A 103 -20.13 12.35 4.86
N PRO A 104 -18.90 12.22 5.39
CA PRO A 104 -17.83 11.56 4.64
C PRO A 104 -18.30 10.16 4.30
N THR A 105 -18.04 9.69 3.08
CA THR A 105 -18.08 8.25 2.87
C THR A 105 -17.01 7.63 3.76
N THR A 106 -17.39 6.68 4.61
CA THR A 106 -16.47 5.97 5.53
C THR A 106 -15.22 5.46 4.80
N THR A 107 -15.36 5.07 3.53
CA THR A 107 -14.28 4.67 2.61
C THR A 107 -13.17 5.70 2.44
N THR A 108 -13.50 7.00 2.47
CA THR A 108 -12.53 8.10 2.29
C THR A 108 -11.59 8.24 3.47
N ALA A 109 -12.08 7.99 4.69
CA ALA A 109 -11.25 8.00 5.89
C ALA A 109 -10.37 6.73 5.97
N LEU A 110 -10.93 5.57 5.64
CA LEU A 110 -10.25 4.28 5.74
C LEU A 110 -8.94 4.18 4.95
N ARG A 111 -8.87 4.80 3.76
CA ARG A 111 -7.63 4.78 2.96
C ARG A 111 -6.49 5.54 3.63
N PHE A 112 -6.80 6.58 4.42
CA PHE A 112 -5.79 7.33 5.19
C PHE A 112 -5.27 6.47 6.34
N ASP A 113 -6.16 5.77 7.04
CA ASP A 113 -5.76 4.87 8.12
C ASP A 113 -4.98 3.66 7.59
N ALA A 114 -5.36 3.12 6.45
CA ALA A 114 -4.61 2.07 5.78
C ALA A 114 -3.22 2.54 5.31
N GLU A 115 -3.05 3.81 4.95
CA GLU A 115 -1.74 4.39 4.62
C GLU A 115 -0.89 4.66 5.86
N ASP A 116 -1.50 5.05 6.98
CA ASP A 116 -0.80 5.19 8.26
C ASP A 116 -0.27 3.83 8.77
N LEU A 117 -1.06 2.76 8.67
CA LEU A 117 -0.58 1.41 8.99
C LEU A 117 0.51 0.93 8.02
N ALA A 118 0.42 1.29 6.73
CA ALA A 118 1.49 0.98 5.78
C ALA A 118 2.79 1.76 6.08
N LEU A 119 2.69 2.97 6.64
CA LEU A 119 3.84 3.71 7.16
C LEU A 119 4.48 2.97 8.34
N ASN A 120 3.68 2.47 9.29
CA ASN A 120 4.20 1.70 10.43
C ASN A 120 4.98 0.46 9.95
N VAL A 121 4.40 -0.31 9.02
CA VAL A 121 5.10 -1.45 8.42
C VAL A 121 6.37 -1.00 7.69
N SER A 122 6.34 0.11 6.95
CA SER A 122 7.53 0.61 6.24
C SER A 122 8.65 1.04 7.21
N ALA A 123 8.31 1.60 8.38
CA ALA A 123 9.30 1.92 9.40
C ALA A 123 9.96 0.65 9.97
N HIS A 124 9.17 -0.38 10.26
CA HIS A 124 9.71 -1.69 10.67
C HIS A 124 10.56 -2.34 9.58
N MET A 125 10.22 -2.15 8.30
CA MET A 125 11.05 -2.60 7.18
C MET A 125 12.42 -1.90 7.15
N PHE A 126 12.47 -0.58 7.33
CA PHE A 126 13.75 0.14 7.45
C PHE A 126 14.55 -0.34 8.66
N HIS A 127 13.88 -0.56 9.79
CA HIS A 127 14.55 -1.05 10.99
C HIS A 127 15.20 -2.42 10.76
N ILE A 128 14.41 -3.39 10.33
CA ILE A 128 14.79 -4.80 10.27
C ILE A 128 15.70 -5.12 9.07
N PHE A 129 15.51 -4.42 7.95
CA PHE A 129 16.24 -4.69 6.70
C PHE A 129 17.22 -3.59 6.29
N TRP A 130 17.24 -2.45 6.97
CA TRP A 130 18.18 -1.38 6.66
C TRP A 130 19.00 -0.95 7.88
N GLY A 131 18.65 -1.45 9.07
CA GLY A 131 19.38 -1.20 10.31
C GLY A 131 19.17 0.19 10.89
N GLU A 132 18.17 0.93 10.41
CA GLU A 132 17.88 2.28 10.91
C GLU A 132 17.03 2.24 12.18
N ALA A 133 17.35 3.07 13.16
CA ALA A 133 16.52 3.20 14.36
C ALA A 133 15.22 3.94 14.01
N ILE A 134 14.08 3.46 14.49
CA ILE A 134 12.80 4.15 14.31
C ILE A 134 12.78 5.41 15.20
N PRO A 135 12.65 6.63 14.62
CA PRO A 135 12.57 7.85 15.39
C PRO A 135 11.33 7.85 16.31
N PRO A 136 11.45 8.24 17.59
CA PRO A 136 10.31 8.30 18.51
C PRO A 136 9.15 9.16 17.99
N GLU A 137 9.44 10.20 17.22
CA GLU A 137 8.46 11.12 16.63
C GLU A 137 7.53 10.42 15.62
N LEU A 138 7.97 9.30 15.03
CA LEU A 138 7.12 8.46 14.19
C LEU A 138 6.11 7.64 15.00
N ASN A 139 6.15 7.63 16.34
CA ASN A 139 5.18 6.94 17.21
C ASN A 139 4.75 5.57 16.64
N VAL A 140 5.71 4.76 16.18
CA VAL A 140 5.42 3.49 15.50
C VAL A 140 5.15 2.45 16.57
N PRO A 141 3.96 1.82 16.59
CA PRO A 141 3.68 0.79 17.56
C PRO A 141 4.54 -0.46 17.29
N PRO A 142 4.77 -1.31 18.30
CA PRO A 142 5.42 -2.62 18.10
C PRO A 142 4.74 -3.44 17.00
N LEU A 143 5.46 -4.40 16.40
CA LEU A 143 4.94 -5.22 15.30
C LEU A 143 3.65 -5.98 15.66
N GLU A 144 3.56 -6.51 16.88
CA GLU A 144 2.36 -7.20 17.36
C GLU A 144 1.13 -6.27 17.40
N GLU A 145 1.30 -5.05 17.90
CA GLU A 145 0.23 -4.06 17.91
C GLU A 145 -0.13 -3.60 16.49
N THR A 146 0.88 -3.43 15.62
CA THR A 146 0.67 -3.13 14.18
C THR A 146 -0.16 -4.21 13.50
N GLU A 147 0.13 -5.48 13.76
CA GLU A 147 -0.61 -6.64 13.27
C GLU A 147 -2.07 -6.62 13.75
N ASN A 148 -2.30 -6.37 15.04
CA ASN A 148 -3.63 -6.25 15.62
C ASN A 148 -4.43 -5.07 15.04
N LEU A 149 -3.80 -3.93 14.79
CA LEU A 149 -4.41 -2.80 14.11
C LEU A 149 -4.82 -3.15 12.67
N LEU A 150 -3.95 -3.84 11.93
CA LEU A 150 -4.23 -4.31 10.56
C LEU A 150 -5.40 -5.30 10.54
N LYS A 151 -5.44 -6.28 11.46
CA LYS A 151 -6.57 -7.22 11.60
C LYS A 151 -7.88 -6.48 11.87
N ARG A 152 -7.89 -5.55 12.84
CA ARG A 152 -9.06 -4.75 13.20
C ARG A 152 -9.58 -3.92 12.02
N LEU A 153 -8.72 -3.16 11.36
CA LEU A 153 -9.11 -2.32 10.24
C LEU A 153 -9.58 -3.14 9.03
N THR A 154 -8.97 -4.31 8.78
CA THR A 154 -9.41 -5.18 7.67
C THR A 154 -10.78 -5.79 7.95
N ASN A 155 -11.08 -6.15 9.20
CA ASN A 155 -12.39 -6.67 9.59
C ASN A 155 -13.47 -5.60 9.62
N SER A 156 -13.14 -4.33 9.87
CA SER A 156 -14.13 -3.26 9.74
C SER A 156 -14.54 -2.99 8.29
N LEU A 157 -13.82 -3.52 7.28
CA LEU A 157 -14.19 -3.39 5.86
C LEU A 157 -15.38 -4.28 5.45
N THR A 158 -15.73 -5.33 6.21
CA THR A 158 -16.81 -6.26 5.85
C THR A 158 -18.21 -5.76 6.23
N SER A 159 -18.32 -4.70 7.03
CA SER A 159 -19.59 -4.15 7.52
C SER A 159 -19.98 -2.87 6.77
N GLY A 160 -20.84 -2.99 5.76
CA GLY A 160 -21.78 -1.90 5.39
C GLY A 160 -21.31 -0.80 4.42
N TYR A 161 -20.34 -1.05 3.52
CA TYR A 161 -19.91 0.00 2.59
C TYR A 161 -20.80 0.11 1.35
N PRO A 162 -21.16 1.33 0.92
CA PRO A 162 -21.92 1.55 -0.31
C PRO A 162 -21.23 0.95 -1.53
N THR A 163 -22.05 0.44 -2.44
CA THR A 163 -21.69 -0.16 -3.74
C THR A 163 -20.81 0.74 -4.62
N GLU A 164 -20.80 2.04 -4.38
CA GLU A 164 -20.20 3.08 -5.23
C GLU A 164 -18.66 3.09 -5.22
N ASN A 165 -18.00 2.59 -4.17
CA ASN A 165 -16.54 2.65 -4.05
C ASN A 165 -15.85 1.27 -3.93
N LYS A 166 -16.42 0.25 -4.58
CA LYS A 166 -15.90 -1.13 -4.56
C LYS A 166 -14.42 -1.23 -4.97
N LEU A 167 -13.98 -0.43 -5.95
CA LEU A 167 -12.58 -0.41 -6.41
C LEU A 167 -11.62 0.08 -5.30
N ILE A 168 -11.92 1.21 -4.68
CA ILE A 168 -11.11 1.77 -3.58
C ILE A 168 -11.06 0.77 -2.42
N LEU A 169 -12.20 0.18 -2.05
CA LEU A 169 -12.27 -0.81 -0.98
C LEU A 169 -11.45 -2.05 -1.29
N GLN A 170 -11.50 -2.57 -2.51
CA GLN A 170 -10.68 -3.70 -2.93
C GLN A 170 -9.18 -3.36 -2.81
N HIS A 171 -8.78 -2.16 -3.24
CA HIS A 171 -7.39 -1.68 -3.08
C HIS A 171 -6.97 -1.56 -1.62
N VAL A 172 -7.81 -0.98 -0.76
CA VAL A 172 -7.55 -0.81 0.67
C VAL A 172 -7.42 -2.18 1.34
N GLU A 173 -8.37 -3.08 1.10
CA GLU A 173 -8.35 -4.45 1.62
C GLU A 173 -7.07 -5.19 1.21
N ARG A 174 -6.72 -5.16 -0.09
CA ARG A 174 -5.50 -5.79 -0.61
C ARG A 174 -4.25 -5.29 0.12
N LYS A 175 -4.16 -3.97 0.27
CA LYS A 175 -3.03 -3.31 0.94
C LYS A 175 -2.95 -3.70 2.41
N LEU A 176 -4.08 -3.72 3.12
CA LEU A 176 -4.09 -4.10 4.53
C LEU A 176 -3.65 -5.55 4.72
N ILE A 177 -4.20 -6.49 3.94
CA ILE A 177 -3.84 -7.91 4.07
C ILE A 177 -2.38 -8.15 3.66
N THR A 178 -1.89 -7.48 2.61
CA THR A 178 -0.49 -7.58 2.20
C THR A 178 0.44 -7.08 3.30
N ASN A 179 0.12 -5.94 3.94
CA ASN A 179 0.90 -5.40 5.06
C ASN A 179 0.78 -6.27 6.32
N LEU A 180 -0.38 -6.89 6.57
CA LEU A 180 -0.58 -7.84 7.67
C LEU A 180 0.36 -9.03 7.54
N LEU A 181 0.36 -9.68 6.37
CA LEU A 181 1.23 -10.83 6.10
C LEU A 181 2.71 -10.43 6.16
N MET A 182 3.06 -9.23 5.71
CA MET A 182 4.43 -8.71 5.85
C MET A 182 4.79 -8.46 7.32
N ALA A 183 3.90 -7.90 8.14
CA ALA A 183 4.16 -7.67 9.57
C ALA A 183 4.42 -8.98 10.33
N VAL A 184 3.67 -10.04 10.02
CA VAL A 184 3.89 -11.39 10.58
C VAL A 184 5.29 -11.91 10.21
N LEU A 185 5.67 -11.75 8.94
CA LEU A 185 6.98 -12.15 8.45
C LEU A 185 8.12 -11.32 9.06
N LEU A 186 7.91 -10.03 9.33
CA LEU A 186 8.85 -9.19 10.05
C LEU A 186 9.03 -9.65 11.49
N ARG A 187 7.93 -9.97 12.18
CA ARG A 187 7.96 -10.47 13.56
C ARG A 187 8.81 -11.72 13.65
N GLN A 188 8.61 -12.66 12.74
CA GLN A 188 9.41 -13.90 12.67
C GLN A 188 10.91 -13.66 12.47
N LYS A 189 11.28 -12.59 11.76
CA LYS A 189 12.68 -12.21 11.53
C LYS A 189 13.32 -11.56 12.75
N GLU A 190 12.58 -10.69 13.45
CA GLU A 190 13.07 -9.92 14.61
C GLU A 190 13.06 -10.77 15.89
N ALA A 191 11.97 -11.50 16.13
CA ALA A 191 11.78 -12.39 17.26
C ALA A 191 11.11 -13.68 16.76
N PRO A 192 11.86 -14.79 16.56
CA PRO A 192 11.35 -16.06 16.05
C PRO A 192 10.31 -16.71 16.98
N ALA A 193 9.11 -16.14 17.03
CA ALA A 193 7.97 -16.64 17.76
C ALA A 193 7.13 -17.53 16.82
N PRO A 194 6.68 -18.71 17.26
CA PRO A 194 5.88 -19.59 16.43
C PRO A 194 4.68 -18.83 15.80
N ILE A 195 4.64 -18.79 14.47
CA ILE A 195 3.46 -18.29 13.76
C ILE A 195 2.46 -19.44 13.70
N ASN A 196 1.23 -19.21 14.17
CA ASN A 196 0.16 -20.20 14.05
C ASN A 196 -0.39 -20.21 12.60
N PRO A 197 -0.11 -21.23 11.77
CA PRO A 197 -0.54 -21.25 10.37
C PRO A 197 -2.06 -21.14 10.20
N VAL A 198 -2.81 -21.79 11.10
CA VAL A 198 -4.28 -21.87 11.07
C VAL A 198 -4.91 -20.48 11.25
N GLU A 199 -4.32 -19.64 12.08
CA GLU A 199 -4.79 -18.27 12.31
C GLU A 199 -4.74 -17.42 11.04
N TYR A 200 -3.78 -17.69 10.14
CA TYR A 200 -3.54 -16.85 8.96
C TYR A 200 -4.09 -17.38 7.65
N GLN A 201 -4.51 -18.64 7.58
CA GLN A 201 -5.19 -19.18 6.42
C GLN A 201 -6.39 -18.33 5.93
N PRO A 202 -7.27 -17.79 6.81
CA PRO A 202 -8.37 -16.94 6.37
C PRO A 202 -7.89 -15.66 5.66
N TRP A 203 -6.79 -15.06 6.12
CA TRP A 203 -6.23 -13.86 5.51
C TRP A 203 -5.63 -14.14 4.13
N VAL A 204 -4.92 -15.27 3.97
CA VAL A 204 -4.37 -15.70 2.68
C VAL A 204 -5.50 -15.97 1.67
N ARG A 205 -6.56 -16.65 2.11
CA ARG A 205 -7.74 -16.93 1.26
C ARG A 205 -8.43 -15.62 0.83
N ARG A 206 -8.63 -14.69 1.77
CA ARG A 206 -9.22 -13.38 1.52
C ARG A 206 -8.36 -12.52 0.57
N LEU A 207 -7.04 -12.60 0.64
CA LEU A 207 -6.15 -11.95 -0.33
C LEU A 207 -6.31 -12.53 -1.73
N GLN A 208 -6.35 -13.87 -1.85
CA GLN A 208 -6.56 -14.53 -3.14
C GLN A 208 -7.92 -14.15 -3.74
N GLU A 209 -8.99 -14.22 -2.96
CA GLU A 209 -10.33 -13.80 -3.40
C GLU A 209 -10.35 -12.33 -3.83
N ASN A 210 -9.63 -11.45 -3.12
CA ASN A 210 -9.48 -10.06 -3.49
C ASN A 210 -8.70 -9.88 -4.81
N ILE A 211 -7.72 -10.73 -5.12
CA ILE A 211 -6.98 -10.70 -6.39
C ILE A 211 -7.87 -11.18 -7.54
N ASP A 212 -8.63 -12.25 -7.34
CA ASP A 212 -9.49 -12.86 -8.36
C ASP A 212 -10.78 -12.09 -8.62
N ARG A 213 -11.21 -11.24 -7.67
CA ARG A 213 -12.44 -10.46 -7.76
C ARG A 213 -12.39 -9.47 -8.94
N LYS A 214 -13.26 -9.71 -9.92
CA LYS A 214 -13.60 -8.77 -10.99
C LYS A 214 -14.69 -7.81 -10.49
N ILE A 215 -14.45 -6.50 -10.57
CA ILE A 215 -15.44 -5.49 -10.13
C ILE A 215 -16.26 -4.99 -11.31
N MET A 216 -15.64 -4.83 -12.49
CA MET A 216 -16.31 -4.50 -13.74
C MET A 216 -15.68 -5.32 -14.87
N GLU A 217 -16.41 -5.56 -15.97
CA GLU A 217 -15.89 -6.31 -17.12
C GLU A 217 -14.61 -5.70 -17.71
N THR A 218 -14.44 -4.38 -17.58
CA THR A 218 -13.33 -3.61 -18.15
C THR A 218 -12.29 -3.12 -17.14
N PHE A 219 -12.56 -3.22 -15.83
CA PHE A 219 -11.67 -2.72 -14.78
C PHE A 219 -11.36 -3.80 -13.75
N PHE A 220 -10.08 -4.18 -13.67
CA PHE A 220 -9.53 -5.04 -12.65
C PHE A 220 -8.33 -4.37 -11.99
N VAL A 221 -8.20 -4.56 -10.67
CA VAL A 221 -7.02 -4.08 -9.96
C VAL A 221 -5.86 -5.03 -10.23
N ARG A 222 -4.89 -4.58 -11.04
CA ARG A 222 -3.71 -5.38 -11.40
C ARG A 222 -2.97 -5.87 -10.15
N GLU A 223 -2.64 -7.16 -10.13
CA GLU A 223 -1.75 -7.71 -9.13
C GLU A 223 -0.34 -7.14 -9.31
N THR A 224 0.23 -6.63 -8.22
CA THR A 224 1.61 -6.12 -8.24
C THR A 224 2.59 -7.23 -7.87
N PHE A 225 3.84 -7.11 -8.29
CA PHE A 225 4.91 -8.04 -7.94
C PHE A 225 5.02 -8.28 -6.42
N LEU A 226 4.87 -7.21 -5.62
CA LEU A 226 4.91 -7.32 -4.16
C LEU A 226 3.74 -8.13 -3.60
N VAL A 227 2.52 -7.87 -4.09
CA VAL A 227 1.33 -8.60 -3.64
C VAL A 227 1.49 -10.09 -3.94
N HIS A 228 1.95 -10.43 -5.14
CA HIS A 228 2.18 -11.82 -5.53
C HIS A 228 3.28 -12.49 -4.67
N ALA A 229 4.38 -11.77 -4.42
CA ALA A 229 5.48 -12.28 -3.58
C ALA A 229 4.99 -12.63 -2.18
N ILE A 230 4.22 -11.73 -1.57
CA ILE A 230 3.69 -11.89 -0.22
C ILE A 230 2.64 -13.01 -0.18
N LEU A 231 1.76 -13.09 -1.19
CA LEU A 231 0.79 -14.17 -1.30
C LEU A 231 1.47 -15.55 -1.38
N LEU A 232 2.46 -15.71 -2.28
CA LEU A 232 3.19 -16.96 -2.43
C LEU A 232 3.97 -17.32 -1.17
N ALA A 233 4.67 -16.36 -0.56
CA ALA A 233 5.35 -16.56 0.71
C ALA A 233 4.35 -17.01 1.78
N ALA A 234 3.19 -16.35 1.89
CA ALA A 234 2.16 -16.69 2.85
C ALA A 234 1.63 -18.11 2.68
N ARG A 235 1.30 -18.51 1.44
CA ARG A 235 0.89 -19.88 1.13
C ARG A 235 1.88 -20.92 1.62
N CYS A 236 3.18 -20.66 1.50
CA CYS A 236 4.21 -21.62 1.87
C CYS A 236 4.19 -22.00 3.36
N TRP A 237 3.84 -21.07 4.26
CA TRP A 237 3.80 -21.34 5.69
C TRP A 237 2.39 -21.54 6.25
N THR A 238 1.33 -21.17 5.52
CA THR A 238 -0.05 -21.41 5.96
C THR A 238 -0.65 -22.72 5.46
N THR A 239 -0.20 -23.26 4.33
CA THR A 239 -0.79 -24.48 3.75
C THR A 239 -0.22 -25.76 4.38
N GLU A 240 -1.10 -26.71 4.68
CA GLU A 240 -0.71 -28.08 5.05
C GLU A 240 -0.44 -28.96 3.81
N ASN A 241 -0.88 -28.51 2.63
CA ASN A 241 -0.73 -29.26 1.39
C ASN A 241 0.70 -29.17 0.87
N LYS A 242 1.45 -30.27 0.96
CA LYS A 242 2.85 -30.37 0.50
C LYS A 242 3.03 -30.00 -0.97
N SER A 243 2.06 -30.34 -1.82
CA SER A 243 2.11 -30.04 -3.27
C SER A 243 1.93 -28.55 -3.53
N GLU A 244 0.91 -27.92 -2.91
CA GLU A 244 0.65 -26.49 -3.03
C GLU A 244 1.84 -25.66 -2.51
N ARG A 245 2.41 -26.09 -1.37
CA ARG A 245 3.60 -25.48 -0.80
C ARG A 245 4.77 -25.55 -1.77
N LYS A 246 5.08 -26.73 -2.30
CA LYS A 246 6.18 -26.92 -3.26
C LYS A 246 6.00 -26.02 -4.49
N THR A 247 4.80 -25.99 -5.08
CA THR A 247 4.49 -25.15 -6.24
C THR A 247 4.69 -23.66 -5.91
N SER A 248 4.14 -23.20 -4.78
CA SER A 248 4.26 -21.79 -4.36
C SER A 248 5.72 -21.42 -4.07
N SER A 249 6.50 -22.31 -3.46
CA SER A 249 7.92 -22.09 -3.19
C SER A 249 8.75 -22.01 -4.46
N GLN A 250 8.51 -22.90 -5.42
CA GLN A 250 9.20 -22.89 -6.72
C GLN A 250 8.86 -21.63 -7.52
N GLU A 251 7.59 -21.23 -7.53
CA GLU A 251 7.14 -20.03 -8.20
C GLU A 251 7.75 -18.76 -7.58
N LEU A 252 7.77 -18.68 -6.25
CA LEU A 252 8.40 -17.58 -5.53
C LEU A 252 9.91 -17.53 -5.83
N ALA A 253 10.61 -18.66 -5.77
CA ALA A 253 12.04 -18.72 -6.05
C ALA A 253 12.36 -18.26 -7.49
N ARG A 254 11.55 -18.68 -8.47
CA ARG A 254 11.68 -18.23 -9.87
C ARG A 254 11.43 -16.73 -10.00
N MET A 255 10.41 -16.22 -9.32
CA MET A 255 10.05 -14.81 -9.35
C MET A 255 11.12 -13.93 -8.70
N LEU A 256 11.75 -14.43 -7.64
CA LEU A 256 12.79 -13.75 -6.88
C LEU A 256 14.22 -14.05 -7.35
N ALA A 257 14.39 -14.77 -8.46
CA ALA A 257 15.70 -14.97 -9.08
C ALA A 257 16.28 -13.62 -9.53
N GLU A 258 17.59 -13.41 -9.34
CA GLU A 258 18.22 -12.08 -9.54
C GLU A 258 17.98 -11.51 -10.95
N SER A 259 17.97 -12.36 -11.98
CA SER A 259 17.64 -11.98 -13.37
C SER A 259 16.22 -11.40 -13.52
N SER A 260 15.28 -11.79 -12.65
CA SER A 260 13.88 -11.37 -12.69
C SER A 260 13.61 -10.07 -11.92
N ILE A 261 14.55 -9.64 -11.07
CA ILE A 261 14.42 -8.44 -10.22
C ILE A 261 15.38 -7.32 -10.67
N ALA A 262 16.47 -7.63 -11.39
CA ALA A 262 17.49 -6.67 -11.85
C ALA A 262 16.89 -5.37 -12.43
N ASP A 263 15.93 -5.49 -13.35
CA ASP A 263 15.29 -4.34 -13.98
C ASP A 263 14.28 -3.60 -13.08
N LYS A 264 13.77 -4.29 -12.05
CA LYS A 264 12.77 -3.75 -11.11
C LYS A 264 13.41 -2.95 -9.97
N PHE A 265 14.69 -3.16 -9.68
CA PHE A 265 15.37 -2.49 -8.57
C PHE A 265 15.44 -0.95 -8.71
N ARG A 266 15.32 -0.39 -9.92
CA ARG A 266 15.36 1.07 -10.13
C ARG A 266 14.15 1.81 -9.54
N SER A 267 13.04 1.11 -9.27
CA SER A 267 11.79 1.69 -8.75
C SER A 267 11.41 1.15 -7.36
N MET A 268 12.36 0.53 -6.65
CA MET A 268 12.13 -0.17 -5.38
C MET A 268 12.65 0.64 -4.19
N MET A 269 12.08 0.40 -3.01
CA MET A 269 12.56 0.99 -1.76
C MET A 269 13.94 0.43 -1.38
N PRO A 270 14.77 1.16 -0.62
CA PRO A 270 16.12 0.70 -0.22
C PRO A 270 16.11 -0.68 0.45
N PHE A 271 15.12 -0.93 1.32
CA PHE A 271 14.97 -2.20 2.03
C PHE A 271 14.45 -3.36 1.15
N ASP A 272 13.95 -3.11 -0.06
CA ASP A 272 13.20 -4.13 -0.79
C ASP A 272 14.07 -5.28 -1.29
N ARG A 273 15.37 -5.04 -1.57
CA ARG A 273 16.30 -6.11 -1.92
C ARG A 273 16.43 -7.11 -0.78
N GLN A 274 16.63 -6.61 0.44
CA GLN A 274 16.74 -7.45 1.63
C GLN A 274 15.41 -8.10 1.99
N ARG A 275 14.27 -7.40 1.80
CA ARG A 275 12.93 -8.01 1.90
C ARG A 275 12.83 -9.24 1.02
N PHE A 276 13.16 -9.13 -0.25
CA PHE A 276 12.98 -10.22 -1.20
C PHE A 276 13.97 -11.36 -0.98
N ASN A 277 15.22 -11.07 -0.62
CA ASN A 277 16.14 -12.11 -0.16
C ASN A 277 15.55 -12.86 1.05
N TYR A 278 15.02 -12.13 2.03
CA TYR A 278 14.37 -12.76 3.17
C TYR A 278 13.16 -13.61 2.79
N LEU A 279 12.25 -13.14 1.92
CA LEU A 279 11.10 -13.96 1.47
C LEU A 279 11.56 -15.27 0.82
N ARG A 280 12.59 -15.20 -0.03
CA ARG A 280 13.17 -16.38 -0.67
C ARG A 280 13.75 -17.34 0.36
N ASP A 281 14.61 -16.83 1.24
CA ASP A 281 15.34 -17.65 2.21
C ASP A 281 14.39 -18.22 3.28
N PHE A 282 13.40 -17.45 3.71
CA PHE A 282 12.36 -17.89 4.63
C PHE A 282 11.65 -19.14 4.11
N VAL A 283 11.20 -19.12 2.86
CA VAL A 283 10.46 -20.24 2.26
C VAL A 283 11.34 -21.48 2.07
N LEU A 284 12.62 -21.29 1.72
CA LEU A 284 13.59 -22.39 1.59
C LEU A 284 13.89 -23.07 2.93
N ASN A 285 13.81 -22.33 4.03
CA ASN A 285 14.15 -22.81 5.37
C ASN A 285 12.93 -23.26 6.20
N LEU A 286 11.71 -23.24 5.65
CA LEU A 286 10.53 -23.70 6.37
C LEU A 286 10.63 -25.22 6.65
N PRO A 287 10.34 -25.69 7.88
CA PRO A 287 10.32 -27.12 8.20
C PRO A 287 9.28 -27.87 7.35
N PRO A 288 9.48 -29.15 7.02
CA PRO A 288 8.52 -29.89 6.21
C PRO A 288 7.12 -29.91 6.86
N PRO A 289 6.03 -29.93 6.08
CA PRO A 289 4.68 -29.95 6.66
C PRO A 289 4.45 -31.20 7.52
N GLY A 290 4.08 -31.00 8.80
CA GLY A 290 3.66 -32.05 9.74
C GLY A 290 4.78 -32.71 10.54
N GLN A 291 5.70 -31.94 11.10
CA GLN A 291 6.57 -32.37 12.22
C GLN A 291 6.13 -31.71 13.52
#